data_AF-A0A1Y2AGZ9-F1
#
_entry.id   AF-A0A1Y2AGZ9-F1
#
_cell.length_a   1.000
_cell.length_b   1.000
_cell.length_c   1.000
_cell.angle_alpha   90.00
_cell.angle_beta   90.00
_cell.angle_gamma   90.00
#
_symmetry.space_group_name_H-M   'P 1'
#
loop_
_entity.id
_entity.type
_entity.pdbx_description
1 polymer ?
#
loop_
_entity_poly.entity_id
_entity_poly.type
_entity_poly.pdbx_seq_one_letter_code
_entity_poly.pdbx_strand_id
1 'polypeptide(L)'
;MNENEALVSNNGKYKFYLQPSGNLVIKENFRTMWSSLTANIETFSSPYKLSFSPLGELILRDKYNYLLWQTYNINELKTKDEIDEILNNYKFSLIMSDNGELYIEDEDHNRYWSSWPVRNYNTHIRYTNKVVYSISSCSEELRNNYIYNLFSDPKEYNYYNKTIGQYIDKHYLNNLLPGESLISIFDAYLNVTNAQLVYNYKLNNDNNYQSSTIAECSNSKIKELKLQKNGLYLYCEDNKKHIIVKLPNDENSKYYRLSIENNINLEYPNLMIMDVKQWQPVWGLKPVRFLNNVNGYEKSYGLYNRIIADTSFTT
;
A
#
# COMPACT_ATOMS: atom_id res chain seq x y z
N MET A 1 11.75 15.62 -20.12
CA MET A 1 10.38 15.26 -20.50
C MET A 1 9.51 16.50 -20.36
N ASN A 2 8.95 16.96 -21.46
CA ASN A 2 7.98 18.04 -21.51
C ASN A 2 6.56 17.51 -21.21
N GLU A 3 5.59 18.40 -21.06
CA GLU A 3 4.18 18.01 -20.88
C GLU A 3 3.73 17.08 -22.01
N ASN A 4 2.96 16.03 -21.65
CA ASN A 4 2.45 14.99 -22.56
C ASN A 4 3.49 14.06 -23.20
N GLU A 5 4.79 14.25 -22.95
CA GLU A 5 5.78 13.20 -23.23
C GLU A 5 5.67 12.11 -22.15
N ALA A 6 5.86 10.85 -22.54
CA ALA A 6 5.68 9.70 -21.66
C ALA A 6 6.84 8.70 -21.77
N LEU A 7 7.26 8.18 -20.62
CA LEU A 7 8.02 6.93 -20.55
C LEU A 7 7.03 5.76 -20.55
N VAL A 8 7.23 4.80 -21.44
CA VAL A 8 6.32 3.67 -21.64
C VAL A 8 7.06 2.37 -21.35
N SER A 9 6.42 1.44 -20.65
CA SER A 9 6.96 0.08 -20.44
C SER A 9 7.15 -0.66 -21.77
N ASN A 10 8.01 -1.67 -21.80
CA ASN A 10 8.28 -2.46 -23.00
C ASN A 10 7.02 -3.17 -23.53
N ASN A 11 6.14 -3.60 -22.63
CA ASN A 11 4.85 -4.19 -22.97
C ASN A 11 3.76 -3.17 -23.37
N GLY A 12 4.05 -1.87 -23.38
CA GLY A 12 3.14 -0.79 -23.78
C GLY A 12 2.01 -0.48 -22.80
N LYS A 13 1.90 -1.23 -21.70
CA LYS A 13 0.76 -1.20 -20.76
C LYS A 13 0.83 -0.06 -19.75
N TYR A 14 2.05 0.28 -19.31
CA TYR A 14 2.29 1.28 -18.27
C TYR A 14 2.91 2.54 -18.87
N LYS A 15 2.38 3.69 -18.46
CA LYS A 15 2.84 5.00 -18.95
C LYS A 15 3.08 5.95 -17.78
N PHE A 16 4.30 6.46 -17.69
CA PHE A 16 4.66 7.55 -16.80
C PHE A 16 4.77 8.85 -17.58
N TYR A 17 4.03 9.87 -17.19
CA TYR A 17 4.03 11.13 -17.92
C TYR A 17 3.72 12.33 -17.02
N LEU A 18 4.11 13.50 -17.52
CA LEU A 18 3.83 14.79 -16.92
C LEU A 18 2.56 15.40 -17.54
N GLN A 19 1.56 15.64 -16.70
CA GLN A 19 0.32 16.29 -17.09
C GLN A 19 0.47 17.81 -17.16
N PRO A 20 -0.34 18.51 -17.98
CA PRO A 20 -0.35 19.98 -18.03
C PRO A 20 -0.68 20.67 -16.69
N SER A 21 -1.29 19.94 -15.75
CA SER A 21 -1.54 20.43 -14.39
C SER A 21 -0.30 20.44 -13.50
N GLY A 22 0.85 19.96 -13.98
CA GLY A 22 2.06 19.81 -13.18
C GLY A 22 2.09 18.53 -12.35
N ASN A 23 1.17 17.60 -12.61
CA ASN A 23 1.13 16.31 -11.91
C ASN A 23 1.92 15.23 -12.68
N LEU A 24 2.73 14.47 -11.96
CA LEU A 24 3.35 13.25 -12.49
C LEU A 24 2.43 12.08 -12.17
N VAL A 25 2.19 11.22 -13.15
CA VAL A 25 1.30 10.07 -13.00
C VAL A 25 1.88 8.83 -13.66
N ILE A 26 1.64 7.67 -13.05
CA ILE A 26 1.80 6.36 -13.70
C ILE A 26 0.39 5.82 -13.97
N LYS A 27 0.10 5.51 -15.24
CA LYS A 27 -1.16 4.92 -15.67
C LYS A 27 -0.95 3.48 -16.16
N GLU A 28 -1.86 2.58 -15.78
CA GLU A 28 -2.10 1.29 -16.42
C GLU A 28 -3.37 1.42 -17.25
N ASN A 29 -3.26 1.60 -18.57
CA ASN A 29 -4.38 2.04 -19.41
C ASN A 29 -5.06 3.30 -18.85
N PHE A 30 -6.27 3.19 -18.28
CA PHE A 30 -7.03 4.28 -17.68
C PHE A 30 -6.83 4.42 -16.16
N ARG A 31 -6.27 3.41 -15.49
CA ARG A 31 -6.12 3.36 -14.02
C ARG A 31 -4.87 4.10 -13.56
N THR A 32 -4.96 5.00 -12.59
CA THR A 32 -3.79 5.64 -11.94
C THR A 32 -3.16 4.69 -10.91
N MET A 33 -1.90 4.33 -11.14
CA MET A 33 -1.12 3.45 -10.27
C MET A 33 -0.30 4.24 -9.23
N TRP A 34 0.14 5.44 -9.59
CA TRP A 34 0.94 6.31 -8.74
C TRP A 34 0.80 7.77 -9.18
N SER A 35 0.97 8.71 -8.24
CA SER A 35 1.01 10.14 -8.55
C SER A 35 1.91 10.92 -7.59
N SER A 36 2.58 11.97 -8.09
CA SER A 36 3.34 12.91 -7.26
C SER A 36 2.45 13.83 -6.40
N LEU A 37 1.17 13.94 -6.76
CA LEU A 37 0.17 14.83 -6.14
C LEU A 37 0.60 16.30 -6.19
N THR A 38 1.07 16.75 -7.35
CA THR A 38 1.56 18.13 -7.59
C THR A 38 0.69 18.93 -8.55
N ALA A 39 -0.54 18.48 -8.79
CA ALA A 39 -1.50 19.18 -9.64
C ALA A 39 -1.84 20.58 -9.12
N ASN A 40 -1.82 21.58 -10.01
CA ASN A 40 -2.39 22.92 -9.83
C ASN A 40 -1.97 23.62 -8.53
N ILE A 41 -0.72 23.46 -8.13
CA ILE A 41 -0.17 24.18 -6.98
C ILE A 41 -0.07 25.66 -7.37
N GLU A 42 -0.90 26.50 -6.73
CA GLU A 42 -1.16 27.91 -7.10
C GLU A 42 0.10 28.76 -7.31
N THR A 43 1.18 28.49 -6.56
CA THR A 43 2.45 29.24 -6.66
C THR A 43 3.29 28.89 -7.88
N PHE A 44 2.94 27.87 -8.65
CA PHE A 44 3.72 27.37 -9.79
C PHE A 44 2.92 27.41 -11.09
N SER A 45 3.60 27.59 -12.22
CA SER A 45 2.95 27.78 -13.51
C SER A 45 3.51 26.90 -14.63
N SER A 46 2.62 26.36 -15.46
CA SER A 46 2.95 25.70 -16.73
C SER A 46 3.68 26.65 -17.70
N PRO A 47 4.57 26.15 -18.60
CA PRO A 47 4.93 24.75 -18.82
C PRO A 47 5.76 24.14 -17.70
N TYR A 48 5.36 22.94 -17.26
CA TYR A 48 6.13 22.15 -16.32
C TYR A 48 7.17 21.29 -17.05
N LYS A 49 8.30 21.04 -16.38
CA LYS A 49 9.40 20.24 -16.93
C LYS A 49 9.87 19.20 -15.93
N LEU A 50 9.89 17.95 -16.36
CA LEU A 50 10.54 16.87 -15.63
C LEU A 50 11.94 16.62 -16.22
N SER A 51 12.94 16.65 -15.35
CA SER A 51 14.33 16.31 -15.66
C SER A 51 14.79 15.10 -14.84
N PHE A 52 15.59 14.25 -15.45
CA PHE A 52 16.33 13.20 -14.75
C PHE A 52 17.79 13.64 -14.64
N SER A 53 18.26 13.78 -13.40
CA SER A 53 19.59 14.25 -13.04
C SER A 53 20.62 13.13 -13.23
N PRO A 54 21.87 13.45 -13.62
CA PRO A 54 22.99 12.51 -13.59
C PRO A 54 23.27 11.90 -12.21
N LEU A 55 22.70 12.47 -11.14
CA LEU A 55 22.78 11.94 -9.78
C LEU A 55 21.69 10.90 -9.44
N GLY A 56 20.89 10.50 -10.42
CA GLY A 56 19.81 9.53 -10.22
C GLY A 56 18.60 10.16 -9.52
N GLU A 57 18.27 11.40 -9.86
CA GLU A 57 17.14 12.12 -9.26
C GLU A 57 16.15 12.57 -10.34
N LEU A 58 14.87 12.31 -10.13
CA LEU A 58 13.82 12.97 -10.88
C LEU A 58 13.49 14.31 -10.25
N ILE A 59 13.44 15.36 -11.06
CA ILE A 59 13.23 16.73 -10.61
C ILE A 59 12.17 17.39 -11.48
N LEU A 60 11.07 17.79 -10.87
CA LEU A 60 9.97 18.53 -11.50
C LEU A 60 10.11 20.02 -11.23
N ARG A 61 10.05 20.83 -12.29
CA ARG A 61 10.11 22.28 -12.23
C ARG A 61 8.97 22.94 -13.00
N ASP A 62 8.68 24.19 -12.66
CA ASP A 62 7.72 25.03 -13.39
C ASP A 62 8.42 25.88 -14.47
N LYS A 63 7.66 26.77 -15.13
CA LYS A 63 8.17 27.64 -16.20
C LYS A 63 9.29 28.58 -15.77
N TYR A 64 9.38 28.90 -14.47
CA TYR A 64 10.41 29.76 -13.90
C TYR A 64 11.58 28.97 -13.31
N ASN A 65 11.61 27.64 -13.51
CA ASN A 65 12.57 26.69 -12.94
C ASN A 65 12.48 26.53 -11.41
N TYR A 66 11.37 26.91 -10.79
CA TYR A 66 11.17 26.60 -9.38
C TYR A 66 10.95 25.10 -9.19
N LEU A 67 11.54 24.54 -8.14
CA LEU A 67 11.41 23.13 -7.79
C LEU A 67 10.01 22.85 -7.22
N LEU A 68 9.32 21.82 -7.73
CA LEU A 68 8.01 21.38 -7.24
C LEU A 68 8.09 20.03 -6.53
N TRP A 69 8.85 19.11 -7.10
CA TRP A 69 8.94 17.74 -6.62
C TRP A 69 10.29 17.15 -7.01
N GLN A 70 10.88 16.36 -6.12
CA GLN A 70 12.14 15.68 -6.38
C GLN A 70 12.19 14.34 -5.65
N THR A 71 12.70 13.30 -6.31
CA THR A 71 13.07 12.05 -5.64
C THR A 71 14.37 12.24 -4.87
N TYR A 72 14.45 11.64 -3.69
CA TYR A 72 15.64 11.68 -2.87
C TYR A 72 16.36 10.35 -2.96
N ASN A 73 17.60 10.42 -3.42
CA ASN A 73 18.53 9.33 -3.33
C ASN A 73 19.37 9.52 -2.06
N ILE A 74 19.61 8.45 -1.30
CA ILE A 74 20.11 8.43 0.07
C ILE A 74 21.45 9.19 0.14
N ASN A 75 21.41 10.46 0.57
CA ASN A 75 22.46 11.24 1.25
C ASN A 75 22.14 12.73 1.08
N GLU A 76 21.59 13.35 2.13
CA GLU A 76 21.14 14.75 2.11
C GLU A 76 22.28 15.78 2.16
N LEU A 77 23.54 15.36 2.21
CA LEU A 77 24.68 16.26 2.33
C LEU A 77 25.85 15.73 1.51
N LYS A 78 25.72 15.76 0.17
CA LYS A 78 26.86 15.47 -0.70
C LYS A 78 27.76 16.70 -0.74
N THR A 79 28.95 16.57 -0.18
CA THR A 79 30.08 17.45 -0.46
C THR A 79 30.36 17.46 -1.96
N LYS A 80 31.06 18.49 -2.45
CA LYS A 80 31.44 18.56 -3.87
C LYS A 80 32.20 17.31 -4.31
N ASP A 81 33.08 16.78 -3.45
CA ASP A 81 33.87 15.59 -3.74
C ASP A 81 32.99 14.34 -3.89
N GLU A 82 31.95 14.19 -3.06
CA GLU A 82 30.97 13.08 -3.19
C GLU A 82 30.09 13.21 -4.45
N ILE A 83 29.77 14.44 -4.87
CA ILE A 83 29.07 14.68 -6.14
C ILE A 83 29.97 14.26 -7.30
N ASP A 84 31.22 14.69 -7.30
CA ASP A 84 32.18 14.38 -8.36
C ASP A 84 32.45 12.86 -8.41
N GLU A 85 32.55 12.19 -7.27
CA GLU A 85 32.67 10.73 -7.20
C GLU A 85 31.46 10.04 -7.85
N ILE A 86 30.23 10.45 -7.50
CA ILE A 86 29.02 9.85 -8.06
C ILE A 86 28.94 10.06 -9.58
N LEU A 87 29.25 11.27 -10.04
CA LEU A 87 29.22 11.60 -11.47
C LEU A 87 30.26 10.83 -12.29
N ASN A 88 31.40 10.48 -11.67
CA ASN A 88 32.47 9.75 -12.35
C ASN A 88 32.28 8.23 -12.30
N ASN A 89 31.67 7.70 -11.24
CA ASN A 89 31.61 6.26 -10.97
C ASN A 89 30.24 5.63 -11.19
N TYR A 90 29.16 6.41 -11.28
CA TYR A 90 27.80 5.87 -11.38
C TYR A 90 27.06 6.44 -12.59
N LYS A 91 26.31 5.57 -13.26
CA LYS A 91 25.34 5.94 -14.27
C LYS A 91 23.98 5.44 -13.86
N PHE A 92 23.03 6.35 -13.74
CA PHE A 92 21.68 6.01 -13.35
C PHE A 92 20.77 5.90 -14.56
N SER A 93 19.82 4.97 -14.48
CA SER A 93 18.74 4.78 -15.45
C SER A 93 17.38 4.91 -14.76
N LEU A 94 16.44 5.57 -15.43
CA LEU A 94 15.03 5.59 -15.03
C LEU A 94 14.27 4.57 -15.85
N ILE A 95 13.65 3.60 -15.19
CA ILE A 95 13.03 2.45 -15.85
C ILE A 95 11.56 2.37 -15.47
N MET A 96 10.71 2.28 -16.50
CA MET A 96 9.31 1.86 -16.35
C MET A 96 9.23 0.37 -16.67
N SER A 97 8.97 -0.45 -15.65
CA SER A 97 8.90 -1.89 -15.80
C SER A 97 7.58 -2.37 -16.43
N ASP A 98 7.60 -3.62 -16.88
CA ASP A 98 6.41 -4.31 -17.38
C ASP A 98 5.40 -4.72 -16.30
N ASN A 99 5.67 -4.42 -15.02
CA ASN A 99 4.74 -4.63 -13.91
C ASN A 99 4.21 -3.32 -13.31
N GLY A 100 4.56 -2.16 -13.87
CA GLY A 100 4.09 -0.85 -13.42
C GLY A 100 4.86 -0.26 -12.24
N GLU A 101 6.08 -0.73 -12.02
CA GLU A 101 7.07 -0.10 -11.13
C GLU A 101 7.89 0.92 -11.95
N LEU A 102 7.89 2.18 -11.53
CA LEU A 102 8.87 3.15 -11.98
C LEU A 102 10.00 3.18 -10.95
N TYR A 103 11.23 2.93 -11.36
CA TYR A 103 12.36 2.91 -10.44
C TYR A 103 13.64 3.46 -11.06
N ILE A 104 14.58 3.79 -10.20
CA ILE A 104 15.92 4.28 -10.55
C ILE A 104 16.93 3.22 -10.11
N GLU A 105 17.79 2.82 -11.04
CA GLU A 105 18.91 1.91 -10.76
C GLU A 105 20.23 2.43 -11.35
N ASP A 106 21.35 1.92 -10.84
CA ASP A 106 22.69 2.12 -11.43
C ASP A 106 23.03 1.02 -12.44
N GLU A 107 24.26 1.06 -12.96
CA GLU A 107 24.81 0.08 -13.89
C GLU A 107 25.02 -1.33 -13.31
N ASP A 108 25.09 -1.45 -11.98
CA ASP A 108 25.18 -2.72 -11.26
C ASP A 108 23.78 -3.25 -10.84
N HIS A 109 22.70 -2.62 -11.30
CA HIS A 109 21.31 -2.91 -10.95
C HIS A 109 20.95 -2.70 -9.47
N ASN A 110 21.72 -1.89 -8.74
CA ASN A 110 21.35 -1.44 -7.41
C ASN A 110 20.21 -0.43 -7.50
N ARG A 111 19.18 -0.58 -6.66
CA ARG A 111 17.98 0.28 -6.70
C ARG A 111 18.06 1.41 -5.70
N TYR A 112 17.76 2.60 -6.17
CA TYR A 112 17.91 3.85 -5.40
C TYR A 112 16.61 4.62 -5.19
N TRP A 113 15.61 4.38 -6.05
CA TRP A 113 14.27 4.90 -5.83
C TRP A 113 13.23 3.99 -6.49
N SER A 114 12.02 3.88 -5.92
CA SER A 114 10.89 3.18 -6.54
C SER A 114 9.57 3.88 -6.24
N SER A 115 8.67 3.88 -7.22
CA SER A 115 7.28 4.34 -7.05
C SER A 115 6.46 3.42 -6.14
N TRP A 116 6.90 2.19 -5.91
CA TRP A 116 6.20 1.25 -5.02
C TRP A 116 6.53 1.53 -3.54
N PRO A 117 5.53 1.49 -2.65
CA PRO A 117 5.73 1.82 -1.23
C PRO A 117 6.46 0.72 -0.43
N VAL A 118 6.69 -0.44 -1.05
CA VAL A 118 7.23 -1.65 -0.40
C VAL A 118 8.75 -1.59 -0.22
N ARG A 119 9.45 -0.65 -0.87
CA ARG A 119 10.91 -0.54 -0.80
C ARG A 119 11.32 0.61 0.13
N ASN A 120 12.45 0.44 0.83
CA ASN A 120 13.05 1.44 1.73
C ASN A 120 13.40 2.78 1.06
N TYR A 121 13.29 2.87 -0.28
CA TYR A 121 13.74 4.00 -1.09
C TYR A 121 12.57 4.59 -1.92
N ASN A 122 11.51 5.06 -1.25
CA ASN A 122 10.40 5.82 -1.90
C ASN A 122 10.48 7.33 -1.55
N THR A 123 11.57 7.78 -0.92
CA THR A 123 11.70 9.14 -0.41
C THR A 123 11.64 10.18 -1.53
N HIS A 124 10.85 11.22 -1.30
CA HIS A 124 10.72 12.37 -2.20
C HIS A 124 10.31 13.61 -1.41
N ILE A 125 10.76 14.79 -1.83
CA ILE A 125 10.28 16.07 -1.31
C ILE A 125 9.40 16.71 -2.36
N ARG A 126 8.37 17.41 -1.89
CA ARG A 126 7.47 18.18 -2.73
C ARG A 126 7.10 19.48 -2.06
N TYR A 127 6.96 20.53 -2.86
CA TYR A 127 6.23 21.70 -2.45
C TYR A 127 4.75 21.36 -2.51
N THR A 128 4.05 21.62 -1.42
CA THR A 128 2.60 21.47 -1.36
C THR A 128 1.99 22.83 -1.11
N ASN A 129 1.19 23.36 -2.06
CA ASN A 129 0.01 24.07 -1.60
C ASN A 129 -1.06 23.02 -1.28
N LYS A 130 -1.86 23.41 -0.32
CA LYS A 130 -3.08 22.79 0.14
C LYS A 130 -3.97 22.29 -1.01
N VAL A 131 -3.84 21.00 -1.29
CA VAL A 131 -4.52 20.15 -2.29
C VAL A 131 -5.82 20.75 -2.86
N VAL A 132 -5.81 21.11 -4.15
CA VAL A 132 -7.01 21.21 -4.99
C VAL A 132 -6.82 20.21 -6.13
N TYR A 133 -7.58 19.12 -6.08
CA TYR A 133 -7.45 17.97 -6.99
C TYR A 133 -7.55 18.36 -8.46
N SER A 134 -6.60 17.90 -9.30
CA SER A 134 -6.88 17.61 -10.71
C SER A 134 -6.80 16.10 -10.93
N ILE A 135 -7.83 15.40 -10.47
CA ILE A 135 -8.14 14.07 -10.97
C ILE A 135 -9.00 14.35 -12.18
N SER A 136 -8.44 14.23 -13.38
CA SER A 136 -9.16 14.44 -14.65
C SER A 136 -10.13 13.29 -14.95
N SER A 137 -10.97 12.98 -13.97
CA SER A 137 -12.34 12.46 -14.07
C SER A 137 -12.88 12.53 -12.64
N CYS A 138 -13.94 13.29 -12.40
CA CYS A 138 -14.56 13.35 -11.08
C CYS A 138 -14.89 11.91 -10.65
N SER A 139 -14.34 11.46 -9.52
CA SER A 139 -14.51 10.13 -8.88
C SER A 139 -13.40 9.07 -9.03
N GLU A 140 -12.20 9.35 -9.56
CA GLU A 140 -11.07 8.39 -9.46
C GLU A 140 -10.46 8.42 -8.04
N GLU A 141 -10.37 7.27 -7.35
CA GLU A 141 -9.66 7.14 -6.06
C GLU A 141 -8.24 6.59 -6.29
N LEU A 142 -7.23 7.15 -5.59
CA LEU A 142 -5.86 6.64 -5.64
C LEU A 142 -5.82 5.23 -5.03
N ARG A 143 -5.56 4.20 -5.85
CA ARG A 143 -5.65 2.80 -5.41
C ARG A 143 -4.47 1.95 -5.90
N ASN A 144 -3.54 1.69 -4.99
CA ASN A 144 -2.39 0.81 -5.20
C ASN A 144 -2.82 -0.67 -5.15
N ASN A 145 -2.12 -1.54 -5.90
CA ASN A 145 -2.30 -2.99 -5.81
C ASN A 145 -1.79 -3.58 -4.49
N TYR A 146 -0.92 -2.85 -3.78
CA TYR A 146 -0.38 -3.24 -2.49
C TYR A 146 -0.96 -2.35 -1.39
N ILE A 147 -1.66 -2.97 -0.46
CA ILE A 147 -2.41 -2.29 0.60
C ILE A 147 -1.93 -2.83 1.95
N TYR A 148 -1.66 -1.96 2.92
CA TYR A 148 -1.20 -2.40 4.24
C TYR A 148 -2.34 -2.76 5.19
N ASN A 149 -3.45 -2.03 5.07
CA ASN A 149 -4.55 -2.10 6.02
C ASN A 149 -5.88 -1.92 5.28
N LEU A 150 -6.88 -2.71 5.66
CA LEU A 150 -8.27 -2.39 5.35
C LEU A 150 -8.97 -1.87 6.59
N PHE A 151 -9.88 -0.92 6.42
CA PHE A 151 -10.65 -0.33 7.50
C PHE A 151 -12.14 -0.58 7.26
N SER A 152 -12.84 -0.99 8.31
CA SER A 152 -14.29 -1.27 8.27
C SER A 152 -15.12 -0.05 7.87
N ASP A 153 -14.70 1.16 8.29
CA ASP A 153 -15.27 2.44 7.87
C ASP A 153 -14.15 3.46 7.58
N PRO A 154 -13.65 3.54 6.33
CA PRO A 154 -12.53 4.42 5.99
C PRO A 154 -12.78 5.90 6.28
N LYS A 155 -14.03 6.36 6.15
CA LYS A 155 -14.39 7.77 6.28
C LYS A 155 -14.26 8.29 7.71
N GLU A 156 -14.35 7.40 8.70
CA GLU A 156 -14.19 7.75 10.13
C GLU A 156 -12.78 8.24 10.46
N TYR A 157 -11.79 7.96 9.61
CA TYR A 157 -10.40 8.38 9.80
C TYR A 157 -10.06 9.70 9.10
N ASN A 158 -10.99 10.21 8.28
CA ASN A 158 -10.85 11.49 7.65
C ASN A 158 -11.13 12.59 8.68
N TYR A 159 -10.36 13.67 8.65
CA TYR A 159 -10.50 14.72 9.66
C TYR A 159 -10.25 16.09 9.08
N TYR A 160 -10.87 17.10 9.70
CA TYR A 160 -10.57 18.49 9.39
C TYR A 160 -9.41 18.97 10.27
N ASN A 161 -8.26 19.21 9.66
CA ASN A 161 -7.11 19.77 10.33
C ASN A 161 -7.30 21.29 10.49
N LYS A 162 -7.57 21.73 11.73
CA LYS A 162 -7.86 23.13 12.06
C LYS A 162 -6.66 24.05 11.89
N THR A 163 -5.45 23.59 12.21
CA THR A 163 -4.20 24.37 12.10
C THR A 163 -3.98 24.88 10.69
N ILE A 164 -4.40 24.07 9.73
CA ILE A 164 -4.18 24.32 8.32
C ILE A 164 -5.52 24.58 7.60
N GLY A 165 -6.66 24.55 8.29
CA GLY A 165 -7.98 24.80 7.71
C GLY A 165 -8.34 23.89 6.53
N GLN A 166 -8.09 22.57 6.64
CA GLN A 166 -8.40 21.65 5.54
C GLN A 166 -8.94 20.30 5.98
N TYR A 167 -9.81 19.73 5.14
CA TYR A 167 -10.22 18.34 5.22
C TYR A 167 -9.11 17.42 4.68
N ILE A 168 -8.69 16.47 5.50
CA ILE A 168 -7.71 15.44 5.17
C ILE A 168 -8.47 14.14 4.93
N ASP A 169 -8.50 13.72 3.67
CA ASP A 169 -8.93 12.38 3.28
C ASP A 169 -7.72 11.43 3.38
N LYS A 170 -7.89 10.34 4.13
CA LYS A 170 -6.84 9.33 4.32
C LYS A 170 -6.74 8.35 3.16
N HIS A 171 -7.72 8.34 2.25
CA HIS A 171 -7.78 7.39 1.13
C HIS A 171 -7.64 5.93 1.59
N TYR A 172 -8.14 5.64 2.79
CA TYR A 172 -8.17 4.28 3.31
C TYR A 172 -9.21 3.46 2.55
N LEU A 173 -8.93 2.16 2.44
CA LEU A 173 -9.76 1.24 1.70
C LEU A 173 -10.42 0.25 2.66
N ASN A 174 -11.59 -0.25 2.29
CA ASN A 174 -12.28 -1.31 3.03
C ASN A 174 -12.30 -2.64 2.28
N ASN A 175 -11.71 -2.69 1.09
CA ASN A 175 -11.73 -3.87 0.24
C ASN A 175 -10.41 -4.09 -0.51
N LEU A 176 -10.24 -5.31 -1.00
CA LEU A 176 -9.26 -5.73 -2.00
C LEU A 176 -9.99 -6.27 -3.24
N LEU A 177 -9.50 -5.90 -4.41
CA LEU A 177 -9.97 -6.39 -5.71
C LEU A 177 -9.07 -7.52 -6.22
N PRO A 178 -9.51 -8.31 -7.22
CA PRO A 178 -8.66 -9.28 -7.90
C PRO A 178 -7.37 -8.65 -8.42
N GLY A 179 -6.24 -9.30 -8.15
CA GLY A 179 -4.89 -8.82 -8.47
C GLY A 179 -4.26 -7.92 -7.40
N GLU A 180 -5.00 -7.57 -6.34
CA GLU A 180 -4.49 -6.78 -5.22
C GLU A 180 -4.07 -7.67 -4.04
N SER A 181 -3.18 -7.15 -3.20
CA SER A 181 -2.67 -7.86 -2.04
C SER A 181 -2.64 -6.98 -0.79
N LEU A 182 -3.04 -7.58 0.34
CA LEU A 182 -2.69 -7.05 1.66
C LEU A 182 -1.24 -7.44 1.93
N ILE A 183 -0.34 -6.49 2.18
CA ILE A 183 1.07 -6.76 2.41
C ILE A 183 1.49 -6.34 3.81
N SER A 184 2.62 -6.87 4.27
CA SER A 184 3.24 -6.49 5.53
C SER A 184 4.75 -6.43 5.40
N ILE A 185 5.38 -5.82 6.40
CA ILE A 185 6.83 -5.82 6.58
C ILE A 185 7.35 -7.17 7.13
N PHE A 186 6.47 -8.13 7.39
CA PHE A 186 6.79 -9.38 8.07
C PHE A 186 6.92 -10.57 7.11
N ASP A 187 7.27 -10.34 5.84
CA ASP A 187 7.35 -11.39 4.80
C ASP A 187 6.07 -12.24 4.71
N ALA A 188 4.92 -11.58 4.85
CA ALA A 188 3.61 -12.17 4.71
C ALA A 188 2.67 -11.26 3.93
N TYR A 189 1.83 -11.87 3.11
CA TYR A 189 0.86 -11.17 2.27
C TYR A 189 -0.39 -12.03 2.02
N LEU A 190 -1.53 -11.36 1.88
CA LEU A 190 -2.80 -11.93 1.47
C LEU A 190 -3.08 -11.52 0.02
N ASN A 191 -3.14 -12.47 -0.89
CA ASN A 191 -3.39 -12.22 -2.31
C ASN A 191 -4.83 -12.56 -2.68
N VAL A 192 -5.51 -11.63 -3.35
CA VAL A 192 -6.80 -11.88 -3.99
C VAL A 192 -6.56 -12.25 -5.44
N THR A 193 -6.53 -13.55 -5.74
CA THR A 193 -6.41 -14.01 -7.13
C THR A 193 -7.77 -13.91 -7.84
N ASN A 194 -7.83 -14.35 -9.10
CA ASN A 194 -9.09 -14.39 -9.84
C ASN A 194 -10.14 -15.33 -9.20
N ALA A 195 -9.74 -16.37 -8.48
CA ALA A 195 -10.66 -17.38 -7.94
C ALA A 195 -10.46 -17.70 -6.45
N GLN A 196 -9.27 -17.45 -5.92
CA GLN A 196 -8.89 -17.86 -4.57
C GLN A 196 -8.34 -16.68 -3.76
N LEU A 197 -8.68 -16.67 -2.47
CA LEU A 197 -8.08 -15.82 -1.46
C LEU A 197 -6.97 -16.62 -0.76
N VAL A 198 -5.72 -16.24 -0.98
CA VAL A 198 -4.54 -17.02 -0.54
C VAL A 198 -3.70 -16.20 0.42
N TYR A 199 -3.47 -16.75 1.61
CA TYR A 199 -2.55 -16.19 2.59
C TYR A 199 -1.17 -16.85 2.46
N ASN A 200 -0.14 -16.02 2.36
CA ASN A 200 1.24 -16.46 2.19
C ASN A 200 2.09 -15.86 3.31
N TYR A 201 2.96 -16.66 3.91
CA TYR A 201 3.89 -16.19 4.93
C TYR A 201 5.19 -17.01 4.91
N LYS A 202 6.28 -16.39 5.34
CA LYS A 202 7.53 -17.10 5.64
C LYS A 202 7.62 -17.40 7.14
N LEU A 203 8.20 -18.55 7.46
CA LEU A 203 8.64 -18.85 8.82
C LEU A 203 10.04 -18.25 9.02
N ASN A 204 10.33 -17.77 10.22
CA ASN A 204 11.70 -17.37 10.58
C ASN A 204 12.61 -18.58 10.29
N ASN A 205 13.57 -18.41 9.37
CA ASN A 205 14.54 -19.40 8.87
C ASN A 205 14.17 -20.21 7.61
N ASP A 206 13.01 -20.01 6.98
CA ASP A 206 12.67 -20.63 5.68
C ASP A 206 12.65 -19.58 4.55
N ASN A 207 13.30 -19.91 3.43
CA ASN A 207 13.28 -19.05 2.24
C ASN A 207 11.99 -19.22 1.43
N ASN A 208 11.21 -20.28 1.67
CA ASN A 208 9.98 -20.58 0.95
C ASN A 208 8.73 -20.02 1.64
N TYR A 209 7.77 -19.59 0.83
CA TYR A 209 6.46 -19.17 1.33
C TYR A 209 5.59 -20.38 1.63
N GLN A 210 5.05 -20.42 2.85
CA GLN A 210 3.92 -21.26 3.21
C GLN A 210 2.64 -20.60 2.71
N SER A 211 1.79 -21.35 2.00
CA SER A 211 0.57 -20.85 1.37
C SER A 211 -0.66 -21.56 1.91
N SER A 212 -1.71 -20.80 2.23
CA SER A 212 -2.99 -21.34 2.70
C SER A 212 -4.16 -20.64 2.01
N THR A 213 -5.01 -21.42 1.35
CA THR A 213 -6.26 -20.92 0.77
C THR A 213 -7.29 -20.70 1.87
N ILE A 214 -7.69 -19.44 2.08
CA ILE A 214 -8.69 -19.07 3.10
C ILE A 214 -10.10 -19.36 2.58
N ALA A 215 -10.37 -18.98 1.33
CA ALA A 215 -11.66 -19.15 0.68
C ALA A 215 -11.50 -19.09 -0.85
N GLU A 216 -12.47 -19.64 -1.57
CA GLU A 216 -12.47 -19.67 -3.03
C GLU A 216 -13.89 -19.54 -3.59
N CYS A 217 -13.98 -18.99 -4.81
CA CYS A 217 -15.21 -18.97 -5.61
C CYS A 217 -15.12 -20.10 -6.64
N SER A 218 -15.58 -21.31 -6.31
CA SER A 218 -15.28 -22.51 -7.12
C SER A 218 -15.78 -22.47 -8.58
N ASN A 219 -16.85 -21.70 -8.87
CA ASN A 219 -17.48 -21.63 -10.21
C ASN A 219 -17.56 -20.19 -10.77
N SER A 220 -16.87 -19.23 -10.17
CA SER A 220 -16.90 -17.82 -10.60
C SER A 220 -15.63 -17.10 -10.19
N LYS A 221 -15.46 -15.86 -10.64
CA LYS A 221 -14.35 -15.04 -10.15
C LYS A 221 -14.68 -14.40 -8.80
N ILE A 222 -13.63 -14.05 -8.06
CA ILE A 222 -13.76 -13.15 -6.92
C ILE A 222 -14.11 -11.76 -7.45
N LYS A 223 -15.08 -11.12 -6.82
CA LYS A 223 -15.43 -9.72 -7.04
C LYS A 223 -14.63 -8.81 -6.13
N GLU A 224 -14.63 -9.08 -4.82
CA GLU A 224 -13.86 -8.34 -3.82
C GLU A 224 -13.76 -9.11 -2.50
N LEU A 225 -12.67 -8.93 -1.76
CA LEU A 225 -12.62 -9.18 -0.32
C LEU A 225 -12.94 -7.86 0.39
N LYS A 226 -13.89 -7.85 1.33
CA LYS A 226 -14.35 -6.61 1.97
C LYS A 226 -14.48 -6.75 3.46
N LEU A 227 -13.83 -5.85 4.18
CA LEU A 227 -14.03 -5.63 5.61
C LEU A 227 -15.22 -4.69 5.80
N GLN A 228 -16.20 -5.14 6.55
CA GLN A 228 -17.37 -4.37 6.96
C GLN A 228 -17.45 -4.36 8.49
N LYS A 229 -18.25 -3.45 9.04
CA LYS A 229 -18.48 -3.33 10.49
C LYS A 229 -18.85 -4.67 11.15
N ASN A 230 -19.67 -5.47 10.48
CA ASN A 230 -20.18 -6.74 10.99
C ASN A 230 -19.38 -7.98 10.53
N GLY A 231 -18.27 -7.85 9.81
CA GLY A 231 -17.53 -9.02 9.34
C GLY A 231 -16.56 -8.79 8.20
N LEU A 232 -15.78 -9.83 7.92
CA LEU A 232 -14.93 -9.94 6.74
C LEU A 232 -15.56 -10.93 5.77
N TYR A 233 -15.75 -10.50 4.53
CA TYR A 233 -16.51 -11.25 3.52
C TYR A 233 -15.76 -11.31 2.19
N LEU A 234 -15.78 -12.47 1.56
CA LEU A 234 -15.36 -12.64 0.18
C LEU A 234 -16.61 -12.69 -0.70
N TYR A 235 -16.72 -11.75 -1.64
CA TYR A 235 -17.82 -11.66 -2.59
C TYR A 235 -17.37 -12.24 -3.92
N CYS A 236 -18.21 -13.10 -4.50
CA CYS A 236 -18.03 -13.70 -5.82
C CYS A 236 -18.87 -12.96 -6.87
N GLU A 237 -18.48 -13.03 -8.15
CA GLU A 237 -19.24 -12.42 -9.25
C GLU A 237 -20.62 -13.05 -9.46
N ASP A 238 -20.81 -14.31 -9.07
CA ASP A 238 -22.10 -15.03 -9.12
C ASP A 238 -23.06 -14.66 -7.97
N ASN A 239 -22.79 -13.56 -7.27
CA ASN A 239 -23.49 -13.08 -6.07
C ASN A 239 -23.39 -14.00 -4.84
N LYS A 240 -22.57 -15.06 -4.87
CA LYS A 240 -22.26 -15.80 -3.63
C LYS A 240 -21.37 -14.98 -2.72
N LYS A 241 -21.52 -15.22 -1.41
CA LYS A 241 -20.72 -14.58 -0.36
C LYS A 241 -20.20 -15.63 0.60
N HIS A 242 -18.88 -15.66 0.79
CA HIS A 242 -18.24 -16.43 1.85
C HIS A 242 -18.01 -15.55 3.06
N ILE A 243 -18.39 -16.05 4.24
CA ILE A 243 -18.20 -15.36 5.51
C ILE A 243 -16.88 -15.87 6.09
N ILE A 244 -15.85 -15.03 6.08
CA ILE A 244 -14.55 -15.38 6.69
C ILE A 244 -14.66 -15.27 8.21
N VAL A 245 -15.24 -14.17 8.68
CA VAL A 245 -15.58 -13.97 10.09
C VAL A 245 -16.78 -13.04 10.24
N LYS A 246 -17.66 -13.34 11.21
CA LYS A 246 -18.67 -12.40 11.70
C LYS A 246 -18.13 -11.65 12.92
N LEU A 247 -18.30 -10.34 12.91
CA LEU A 247 -17.84 -9.43 13.97
C LEU A 247 -19.05 -8.81 14.68
N PRO A 248 -18.90 -8.37 15.94
CA PRO A 248 -19.99 -7.73 16.64
C PRO A 248 -20.29 -6.38 15.98
N ASN A 249 -21.57 -6.04 15.92
CA ASN A 249 -22.01 -4.76 15.40
C ASN A 249 -22.24 -3.79 16.57
N ASP A 250 -21.14 -3.31 17.14
CA ASP A 250 -21.12 -2.33 18.23
C ASP A 250 -20.58 -0.97 17.76
N GLU A 251 -20.49 0.01 18.66
CA GLU A 251 -19.97 1.34 18.31
C GLU A 251 -18.48 1.32 17.88
N ASN A 252 -17.71 0.33 18.32
CA ASN A 252 -16.30 0.18 17.98
C ASN A 252 -16.10 -0.48 16.62
N SER A 253 -17.11 -1.17 16.08
CA SER A 253 -17.07 -1.88 14.81
C SER A 253 -16.68 -1.04 13.60
N LYS A 254 -16.82 0.29 13.68
CA LYS A 254 -16.37 1.23 12.66
C LYS A 254 -14.86 1.53 12.68
N TYR A 255 -14.17 1.11 13.75
CA TYR A 255 -12.74 1.28 13.96
C TYR A 255 -11.96 -0.03 13.76
N TYR A 256 -12.58 -1.05 13.17
CA TYR A 256 -11.87 -2.29 12.88
C TYR A 256 -10.92 -2.12 11.70
N ARG A 257 -9.69 -2.62 11.89
CA ARG A 257 -8.61 -2.67 10.91
C ARG A 257 -8.20 -4.10 10.64
N LEU A 258 -8.26 -4.55 9.39
CA LEU A 258 -7.62 -5.79 8.95
C LEU A 258 -6.16 -5.49 8.55
N SER A 259 -5.24 -6.22 9.14
CA SER A 259 -3.80 -6.10 8.90
C SER A 259 -3.12 -7.44 9.14
N ILE A 260 -1.87 -7.58 8.69
CA ILE A 260 -1.04 -8.73 9.04
C ILE A 260 -0.11 -8.29 10.16
N GLU A 261 -0.22 -8.96 11.29
CA GLU A 261 0.50 -8.63 12.52
C GLU A 261 1.51 -9.73 12.83
N ASN A 262 2.67 -9.34 13.34
CA ASN A 262 3.66 -10.25 13.89
C ASN A 262 4.17 -9.66 15.20
N ASN A 263 4.16 -10.44 16.28
CA ASN A 263 4.72 -10.04 17.57
C ASN A 263 5.69 -11.13 18.04
N ILE A 264 6.50 -10.81 19.05
CA ILE A 264 7.53 -11.73 19.59
C ILE A 264 6.97 -13.07 20.10
N ASN A 265 5.65 -13.17 20.34
CA ASN A 265 4.98 -14.35 20.87
C ASN A 265 4.14 -15.06 19.78
N LEU A 266 4.30 -14.68 18.51
CA LEU A 266 3.71 -15.34 17.36
C LEU A 266 4.79 -16.10 16.61
N GLU A 267 4.58 -17.40 16.42
CA GLU A 267 5.49 -18.25 15.64
C GLU A 267 5.66 -17.78 14.18
N TYR A 268 4.66 -17.08 13.64
CA TYR A 268 4.65 -16.51 12.30
C TYR A 268 3.64 -15.36 12.21
N PRO A 269 3.77 -14.48 11.18
CA PRO A 269 2.82 -13.40 10.95
C PRO A 269 1.41 -13.93 10.75
N ASN A 270 0.43 -13.28 11.36
CA ASN A 270 -0.97 -13.70 11.32
C ASN A 270 -1.86 -12.59 10.73
N LEU A 271 -2.81 -12.98 9.90
CA LEU A 271 -3.84 -12.07 9.40
C LEU A 271 -4.84 -11.80 10.53
N MET A 272 -4.98 -10.54 10.95
CA MET A 272 -5.73 -10.16 12.15
C MET A 272 -6.63 -8.95 11.91
N ILE A 273 -7.75 -8.92 12.63
CA ILE A 273 -8.61 -7.75 12.73
C ILE A 273 -8.41 -7.14 14.10
N MET A 274 -8.05 -5.87 14.16
CA MET A 274 -7.77 -5.11 15.37
C MET A 274 -8.84 -4.03 15.59
N ASP A 275 -9.27 -3.86 16.83
CA ASP A 275 -9.96 -2.64 17.27
C ASP A 275 -8.89 -1.58 17.53
N VAL A 276 -8.82 -0.54 16.69
CA VAL A 276 -7.77 0.48 16.82
C VAL A 276 -8.04 1.51 17.91
N LYS A 277 -9.24 1.55 18.51
CA LYS A 277 -9.49 2.38 19.69
C LYS A 277 -8.90 1.74 20.93
N GLN A 278 -9.13 0.44 21.08
CA GLN A 278 -8.68 -0.32 22.26
C GLN A 278 -7.32 -0.98 22.05
N TRP A 279 -6.83 -1.00 20.82
CA TRP A 279 -5.63 -1.73 20.39
C TRP A 279 -5.68 -3.22 20.74
N GLN A 280 -6.87 -3.82 20.63
CA GLN A 280 -7.10 -5.23 20.96
C GLN A 280 -7.39 -6.06 19.70
N PRO A 281 -6.85 -7.29 19.62
CA PRO A 281 -7.21 -8.20 18.54
C PRO A 281 -8.66 -8.63 18.67
N VAL A 282 -9.43 -8.44 17.61
CA VAL A 282 -10.83 -8.87 17.50
C VAL A 282 -10.90 -10.31 17.00
N TRP A 283 -10.14 -10.62 15.95
CA TRP A 283 -10.08 -11.91 15.26
C TRP A 283 -8.69 -12.14 14.67
N GLY A 284 -8.32 -13.41 14.46
CA GLY A 284 -7.13 -13.80 13.69
C GLY A 284 -7.39 -15.06 12.86
N LEU A 285 -6.76 -15.16 11.69
CA LEU A 285 -6.91 -16.29 10.77
C LEU A 285 -6.56 -17.61 11.46
N LYS A 286 -5.45 -17.61 12.21
CA LYS A 286 -5.25 -18.62 13.24
C LYS A 286 -5.68 -18.07 14.60
N PRO A 287 -6.45 -18.85 15.38
CA PRO A 287 -6.99 -18.45 16.67
C PRO A 287 -5.97 -17.73 17.56
N VAL A 288 -6.29 -16.50 17.94
CA VAL A 288 -5.50 -15.74 18.91
C VAL A 288 -5.72 -16.34 20.30
N ARG A 289 -4.63 -16.62 21.02
CA ARG A 289 -4.70 -17.11 22.41
C ARG A 289 -4.81 -15.93 23.38
N PHE A 290 -5.89 -15.89 24.14
CA PHE A 290 -6.13 -14.95 25.22
C PHE A 290 -6.62 -15.75 26.43
N LEU A 291 -5.68 -16.46 27.06
CA LEU A 291 -6.01 -17.43 28.10
C LEU A 291 -6.48 -16.72 29.36
N ASN A 292 -7.74 -16.97 29.74
CA ASN A 292 -8.28 -16.53 31.02
C ASN A 292 -7.89 -17.49 32.16
N ASN A 293 -7.62 -18.76 31.82
CA ASN A 293 -7.16 -19.79 32.74
C ASN A 293 -6.39 -20.89 31.97
N VAL A 294 -5.43 -21.54 32.63
CA VAL A 294 -4.73 -22.74 32.14
C VAL A 294 -5.37 -23.95 32.81
N ASN A 295 -6.17 -24.71 32.06
CA ASN A 295 -6.83 -25.91 32.57
C ASN A 295 -6.35 -27.14 31.80
N GLY A 296 -6.11 -28.24 32.52
CA GLY A 296 -5.38 -29.41 32.00
C GLY A 296 -6.13 -30.34 31.05
N TYR A 297 -7.35 -30.02 30.60
CA TYR A 297 -8.20 -31.03 29.96
C TYR A 297 -8.65 -30.70 28.52
N GLU A 298 -9.06 -29.47 28.17
CA GLU A 298 -9.49 -29.16 26.78
C GLU A 298 -9.28 -27.70 26.38
N LYS A 299 -8.91 -27.49 25.09
CA LYS A 299 -8.89 -26.17 24.45
C LYS A 299 -10.33 -25.66 24.30
N SER A 300 -10.62 -24.48 24.87
CA SER A 300 -11.91 -23.83 24.72
C SER A 300 -11.81 -22.53 23.91
N TYR A 301 -12.83 -22.29 23.11
CA TYR A 301 -12.92 -21.12 22.26
C TYR A 301 -13.91 -20.12 22.85
N GLY A 302 -13.47 -18.88 22.98
CA GLY A 302 -14.32 -17.75 23.26
C GLY A 302 -14.90 -17.16 21.99
N LEU A 303 -15.34 -15.92 22.08
CA LEU A 303 -15.86 -15.17 20.94
C LEU A 303 -14.81 -15.04 19.82
N TYR A 304 -15.27 -15.09 18.57
CA TYR A 304 -14.48 -14.86 17.36
C TYR A 304 -13.34 -15.86 17.15
N ASN A 305 -13.57 -17.11 17.57
CA ASN A 305 -12.61 -18.20 17.45
C ASN A 305 -11.30 -17.94 18.20
N ARG A 306 -11.32 -17.09 19.23
CA ARG A 306 -10.18 -16.91 20.15
C ARG A 306 -10.09 -18.08 21.10
N ILE A 307 -8.89 -18.49 21.45
CA ILE A 307 -8.68 -19.53 22.45
C ILE A 307 -8.64 -18.86 23.83
N ILE A 308 -9.57 -19.22 24.72
CA ILE A 308 -9.70 -18.63 26.06
C ILE A 308 -9.26 -19.57 27.19
N ALA A 309 -9.10 -20.86 26.91
CA ALA A 309 -8.38 -21.82 27.74
C ALA A 309 -7.65 -22.81 26.82
N ASP A 310 -6.42 -23.18 27.17
CA ASP A 310 -5.58 -24.13 26.44
C ASP A 310 -4.59 -24.75 27.44
N THR A 311 -4.03 -25.90 27.09
CA THR A 311 -3.01 -26.59 27.90
C THR A 311 -1.60 -26.05 27.66
N SER A 312 -1.43 -25.18 26.66
CA SER A 312 -0.17 -24.58 26.24
C SER A 312 -0.31 -23.06 26.12
N PHE A 313 0.72 -22.33 26.55
CA PHE A 313 0.87 -20.92 26.19
C PHE A 313 1.34 -20.82 24.73
N THR A 314 1.02 -19.72 24.05
CA THR A 314 1.79 -19.31 22.86
C THR A 314 3.25 -19.14 23.29
N THR A 315 4.15 -19.97 22.77
CA THR A 315 5.57 -19.64 22.66
C THR A 315 5.80 -18.72 21.47
#